data_AF-A0A255TR13-F1
#
_entry.id   AF-A0A255TR13-F1
#
_cell.length_a   1.000
_cell.length_b   1.000
_cell.length_c   1.000
_cell.angle_alpha   90.00
_cell.angle_beta   90.00
_cell.angle_gamma   90.00
#
_symmetry.space_group_name_H-M   'P 1'
#
loop_
_entity.id
_entity.type
_entity.pdbx_description
1 polymer ?
#
loop_
_entity_poly.entity_id
_entity_poly.type
_entity_poly.pdbx_seq_one_letter_code
_entity_poly.pdbx_strand_id
1 'polypeptide(L)'
;MTREEARKAAEVMLAYANGEEIETICFEDYIPCENPSFNWIDDKGIENYRIKPKPKYRPFKTQEECWNEMLKHSPFGWIYSKNRSCYYCIISVEEDRIELPPREQSRSEGPLKEFYLKNYHCFFEEALELFKLTFADGTPFGIKEE
;
A
#
# COMPACT_ATOMS: atom_id res chain seq x y z
N MET A 1 -20.68 25.74 -11.34
CA MET A 1 -20.41 24.60 -10.45
C MET A 1 -21.71 23.92 -10.05
N THR A 2 -21.87 22.63 -10.36
CA THR A 2 -22.98 21.78 -9.88
C THR A 2 -22.71 21.28 -8.45
N ARG A 3 -23.72 20.66 -7.80
CA ARG A 3 -23.54 20.04 -6.47
C ARG A 3 -22.52 18.91 -6.49
N GLU A 4 -22.47 18.13 -7.57
CA GLU A 4 -21.51 17.03 -7.70
C GLU A 4 -20.08 17.56 -7.92
N GLU A 5 -19.91 18.59 -8.75
CA GLU A 5 -18.61 19.28 -8.88
C GLU A 5 -18.14 19.87 -7.55
N ALA A 6 -19.05 20.48 -6.78
CA ALA A 6 -18.73 21.01 -5.44
C ALA A 6 -18.30 19.91 -4.47
N ARG A 7 -18.91 18.71 -4.56
CA ARG A 7 -18.57 17.56 -3.73
C ARG A 7 -17.15 17.07 -4.03
N LYS A 8 -16.80 16.92 -5.32
CA LYS A 8 -15.44 16.58 -5.74
C LYS A 8 -14.42 17.64 -5.33
N ALA A 9 -14.75 18.93 -5.47
CA ALA A 9 -13.89 20.02 -5.03
C ALA A 9 -13.59 19.93 -3.54
N ALA A 10 -14.62 19.66 -2.73
CA ALA A 10 -14.48 19.47 -1.29
C ALA A 10 -13.61 18.25 -0.94
N GLU A 11 -13.72 17.14 -1.68
CA GLU A 11 -12.87 15.96 -1.50
C GLU A 11 -11.39 16.28 -1.73
N VAL A 12 -11.05 17.01 -2.80
CA VAL A 12 -9.66 17.42 -3.09
C VAL A 12 -9.14 18.41 -2.03
N MET A 13 -9.95 19.38 -1.63
CA MET A 13 -9.58 20.33 -0.56
C MET A 13 -9.33 19.61 0.77
N LEU A 14 -10.17 18.62 1.11
CA LEU A 14 -10.00 17.82 2.32
C LEU A 14 -8.73 16.96 2.24
N ALA A 15 -8.45 16.34 1.09
CA ALA A 15 -7.22 15.59 0.86
C ALA A 15 -5.97 16.48 1.06
N TYR A 16 -5.97 17.69 0.48
CA TYR A 16 -4.90 18.67 0.68
C TYR A 16 -4.74 19.06 2.15
N ALA A 17 -5.86 19.36 2.85
CA ALA A 17 -5.83 19.71 4.27
C ALA A 17 -5.29 18.57 5.16
N ASN A 18 -5.49 17.32 4.74
CA ASN A 18 -4.97 16.13 5.41
C ASN A 18 -3.51 15.80 5.03
N GLY A 19 -2.88 16.60 4.16
CA GLY A 19 -1.50 16.39 3.69
C GLY A 19 -1.36 15.30 2.64
N GLU A 20 -2.43 14.93 1.94
CA GLU A 20 -2.35 14.02 0.79
C GLU A 20 -1.84 14.76 -0.46
N GLU A 21 -1.13 14.05 -1.34
CA GLU A 21 -0.67 14.61 -2.60
C GLU A 21 -1.86 14.87 -3.55
N ILE A 22 -1.97 16.12 -4.01
CA ILE A 22 -2.89 16.53 -5.06
C ILE A 22 -2.11 16.90 -6.32
N GLU A 23 -2.78 16.85 -7.45
CA GLU A 23 -2.23 17.26 -8.74
C GLU A 23 -3.09 18.34 -9.37
N THR A 24 -2.48 19.20 -10.17
CA THR A 24 -3.17 20.18 -11.01
C THR A 24 -2.86 19.93 -12.48
N ILE A 25 -3.82 20.24 -13.35
CA ILE A 25 -3.61 20.13 -14.79
C ILE A 25 -2.76 21.30 -15.30
N CYS A 26 -1.70 20.98 -16.03
CA CYS A 26 -0.85 21.94 -16.73
C CYS A 26 -0.71 21.47 -18.17
N PHE A 27 -1.23 22.27 -19.11
CA PHE A 27 -1.41 21.86 -20.51
C PHE A 27 -2.29 20.60 -20.63
N GLU A 28 -1.68 19.43 -20.76
CA GLU A 28 -2.35 18.13 -20.94
C GLU A 28 -1.96 17.12 -19.86
N ASP A 29 -1.06 17.49 -18.93
CA ASP A 29 -0.53 16.60 -17.91
C ASP A 29 -0.93 17.06 -16.50
N TYR A 30 -1.08 16.09 -15.60
CA TYR A 30 -1.25 16.35 -14.18
C TYR A 30 0.12 16.41 -13.49
N ILE A 31 0.38 17.51 -12.79
CA ILE A 31 1.63 17.74 -12.06
C ILE A 31 1.36 17.92 -10.57
N PRO A 32 2.30 17.56 -9.67
CA PRO A 32 2.16 17.80 -8.23
C PRO A 32 1.85 19.26 -7.91
N CYS A 33 0.91 19.51 -7.01
CA CYS A 33 0.50 20.85 -6.60
C CYS A 33 0.65 21.06 -5.08
N GLU A 34 1.67 21.80 -4.68
CA GLU A 34 1.96 22.09 -3.26
C GLU A 34 1.21 23.32 -2.73
N ASN A 35 0.82 24.26 -3.60
CA ASN A 35 0.14 25.49 -3.22
C ASN A 35 -1.05 25.77 -4.16
N PRO A 36 -2.18 25.09 -3.95
CA PRO A 36 -3.36 25.23 -4.82
C PRO A 36 -4.04 26.60 -4.63
N SER A 37 -4.34 27.27 -5.74
CA SER A 37 -5.24 28.44 -5.73
C SER A 37 -6.73 28.06 -5.65
N PHE A 38 -7.04 26.77 -5.81
CA PHE A 38 -8.38 26.19 -5.83
C PHE A 38 -9.34 26.81 -6.86
N ASN A 39 -8.80 27.25 -8.00
CA ASN A 39 -9.59 27.59 -9.17
C ASN A 39 -10.15 26.31 -9.81
N TRP A 40 -11.26 25.78 -9.30
CA TRP A 40 -11.73 24.42 -9.59
C TRP A 40 -12.00 24.12 -11.06
N ILE A 41 -12.58 25.07 -11.79
CA ILE A 41 -12.95 24.94 -13.20
C ILE A 41 -12.27 26.06 -13.99
N ASP A 42 -11.57 25.74 -15.07
CA ASP A 42 -11.00 26.75 -15.97
C ASP A 42 -12.04 27.34 -16.94
N ASP A 43 -11.62 28.30 -17.77
CA ASP A 43 -12.48 28.94 -18.76
C ASP A 43 -13.01 27.96 -19.84
N LYS A 44 -12.47 26.74 -19.90
CA LYS A 44 -12.87 25.66 -20.83
C LYS A 44 -13.77 24.62 -20.16
N GLY A 45 -14.09 24.76 -18.87
CA GLY A 45 -14.94 23.81 -18.15
C GLY A 45 -14.20 22.59 -17.60
N ILE A 46 -12.87 22.60 -17.54
CA ILE A 46 -12.05 21.47 -17.11
C ILE A 46 -11.80 21.53 -15.59
N GLU A 47 -11.98 20.40 -14.89
CA GLU A 47 -11.61 20.27 -13.47
C GLU A 47 -10.09 20.35 -13.33
N ASN A 48 -9.59 21.40 -12.65
CA ASN A 48 -8.16 21.71 -12.61
C ASN A 48 -7.36 20.91 -11.59
N TYR A 49 -8.02 20.19 -10.69
CA TYR A 49 -7.37 19.49 -9.60
C TYR A 49 -7.94 18.10 -9.39
N ARG A 50 -7.07 17.19 -8.96
CA ARG A 50 -7.45 15.85 -8.49
C ARG A 50 -6.59 15.42 -7.32
N ILE A 51 -7.07 14.44 -6.56
CA ILE A 51 -6.22 13.67 -5.66
C ILE A 51 -5.30 12.82 -6.53
N LYS A 52 -4.00 12.81 -6.24
CA LYS A 52 -3.05 11.98 -6.99
C LYS A 52 -3.51 10.53 -6.94
N PRO A 53 -3.75 9.87 -8.10
CA PRO A 53 -4.15 8.47 -8.10
C PRO A 53 -3.09 7.64 -7.39
N LYS A 54 -3.48 6.98 -6.30
CA LYS A 54 -2.60 6.01 -5.63
C LYS A 54 -2.53 4.78 -6.53
N PRO A 55 -1.33 4.28 -6.87
CA PRO A 55 -1.21 3.04 -7.61
C PRO A 55 -1.98 1.93 -6.91
N LYS A 56 -2.81 1.21 -7.66
CA LYS A 56 -3.49 0.02 -7.13
C LYS A 56 -2.52 -1.15 -7.18
N TYR A 57 -2.63 -2.02 -6.20
CA TYR A 57 -1.87 -3.25 -6.13
C TYR A 57 -2.84 -4.39 -5.94
N ARG A 58 -2.50 -5.53 -6.53
CA ARG A 58 -3.18 -6.81 -6.28
C ARG A 58 -2.22 -7.81 -5.62
N PRO A 59 -2.74 -8.82 -4.92
CA PRO A 59 -1.90 -9.91 -4.43
C PRO A 59 -1.21 -10.66 -5.57
N PHE A 60 -0.10 -11.33 -5.24
CA PHE A 60 0.51 -12.30 -6.12
C PHE A 60 -0.44 -13.49 -6.32
N LYS A 61 -0.47 -14.02 -7.54
CA LYS A 61 -1.26 -15.23 -7.87
C LYS A 61 -0.45 -16.51 -7.70
N THR A 62 0.87 -16.42 -7.83
CA THR A 62 1.78 -17.56 -7.81
C THR A 62 3.08 -17.21 -7.11
N GLN A 63 3.79 -18.24 -6.67
CA GLN A 63 5.17 -18.14 -6.17
C GLN A 63 6.09 -17.39 -7.14
N GLU A 64 5.94 -17.65 -8.45
CA GLU A 64 6.78 -17.07 -9.51
C GLU A 64 6.54 -15.56 -9.67
N GLU A 65 5.28 -15.09 -9.59
CA GLU A 65 4.98 -13.65 -9.56
C GLU A 65 5.66 -12.99 -8.36
N CYS A 66 5.52 -13.58 -7.16
CA CYS A 66 6.13 -13.07 -5.93
C CYS A 66 7.66 -13.01 -6.04
N TRP A 67 8.28 -14.07 -6.53
CA TRP A 67 9.74 -14.16 -6.65
C TRP A 67 10.29 -13.14 -7.63
N ASN A 68 9.68 -13.04 -8.82
CA ASN A 68 10.12 -12.11 -9.86
C ASN A 68 9.91 -10.65 -9.48
N GLU A 69 8.85 -10.33 -8.75
CA GLU A 69 8.67 -8.97 -8.22
C GLU A 69 9.72 -8.66 -7.16
N MET A 70 9.94 -9.57 -6.22
CA MET A 70 10.92 -9.39 -5.14
C MET A 70 12.35 -9.15 -5.64
N LEU A 71 12.75 -9.72 -6.79
CA LEU A 71 14.05 -9.45 -7.44
C LEU A 71 14.24 -7.99 -7.85
N LYS A 72 13.16 -7.21 -7.98
CA LYS A 72 13.20 -5.78 -8.32
C LYS A 72 13.44 -4.89 -7.11
N HIS A 73 13.32 -5.43 -5.89
CA HIS A 73 13.35 -4.67 -4.65
C HIS A 73 14.63 -4.94 -3.83
N SER A 74 15.09 -3.92 -3.11
CA SER A 74 16.28 -4.00 -2.26
C SER A 74 15.98 -3.55 -0.83
N PRO A 75 16.49 -4.27 0.20
CA PRO A 75 17.18 -5.56 0.11
C PRO A 75 16.23 -6.73 -0.24
N PHE A 76 16.72 -7.68 -1.04
CA PHE A 76 15.98 -8.87 -1.47
C PHE A 76 15.49 -9.69 -0.26
N GLY A 77 14.23 -10.15 -0.30
CA GLY A 77 13.64 -10.99 0.75
C GLY A 77 13.15 -10.23 1.98
N TRP A 78 13.41 -8.92 2.09
CA TRP A 78 13.01 -8.13 3.24
C TRP A 78 11.71 -7.38 2.99
N ILE A 79 10.81 -7.50 3.98
CA ILE A 79 9.53 -6.82 4.00
C ILE A 79 9.36 -6.06 5.31
N TYR A 80 8.49 -5.07 5.31
CA TYR A 80 8.18 -4.23 6.45
C TYR A 80 6.70 -4.33 6.81
N SER A 81 6.42 -4.46 8.11
CA SER A 81 5.06 -4.41 8.65
C SER A 81 4.85 -3.10 9.39
N LYS A 82 4.00 -2.22 8.84
CA LYS A 82 3.60 -0.98 9.51
C LYS A 82 2.92 -1.25 10.85
N ASN A 83 2.01 -2.22 10.88
CA ASN A 83 1.24 -2.57 12.09
C ASN A 83 2.12 -2.99 13.27
N ARG A 84 3.30 -3.57 13.00
CA ARG A 84 4.24 -4.00 14.04
C ARG A 84 5.52 -3.17 14.09
N SER A 85 5.66 -2.20 13.19
CA SER A 85 6.84 -1.34 13.05
C SER A 85 8.15 -2.14 13.03
N CYS A 86 8.19 -3.22 12.25
CA CYS A 86 9.37 -4.08 12.15
C CYS A 86 9.56 -4.68 10.76
N TYR A 87 10.82 -5.05 10.48
CA TYR A 87 11.22 -5.76 9.27
C TYR A 87 11.22 -7.27 9.51
N TYR A 88 10.79 -8.02 8.49
CA TYR A 88 10.91 -9.47 8.42
C TYR A 88 11.77 -9.87 7.22
N CYS A 89 12.56 -10.92 7.38
CA CYS A 89 13.15 -11.63 6.26
C CYS A 89 12.24 -12.82 5.93
N ILE A 90 11.82 -12.94 4.67
CA ILE A 90 11.03 -14.06 4.19
C ILE A 90 11.89 -15.33 4.27
N ILE A 91 11.38 -16.36 4.94
CA ILE A 91 12.06 -17.65 5.08
C ILE A 91 11.89 -18.48 3.80
N SER A 92 10.65 -18.56 3.31
CA SER A 92 10.32 -19.26 2.08
C SER A 92 9.13 -18.58 1.40
N VAL A 93 9.07 -18.71 0.07
CA VAL A 93 7.90 -18.37 -0.73
C VAL A 93 7.30 -19.69 -1.16
N GLU A 94 6.01 -19.89 -0.95
CA GLU A 94 5.23 -21.06 -1.38
C GLU A 94 4.27 -20.65 -2.51
N GLU A 95 3.42 -21.59 -2.97
CA GLU A 95 2.51 -21.38 -4.11
C GLU A 95 1.64 -20.12 -3.97
N ASP A 96 1.07 -19.89 -2.78
CA ASP A 96 0.08 -18.84 -2.51
C ASP A 96 0.38 -18.00 -1.25
N ARG A 97 1.57 -18.16 -0.67
CA ARG A 97 1.94 -17.57 0.63
C ARG A 97 3.43 -17.42 0.84
N ILE A 98 3.79 -16.66 1.86
CA ILE A 98 5.15 -16.56 2.38
C ILE A 98 5.24 -17.12 3.79
N GLU A 99 6.40 -17.67 4.12
CA GLU A 99 6.74 -18.06 5.47
C GLU A 99 7.57 -16.97 6.15
N LEU A 100 7.13 -16.54 7.32
CA LEU A 100 7.80 -15.55 8.16
C LEU A 100 8.44 -16.21 9.39
N PRO A 101 9.45 -15.53 9.99
CA PRO A 101 10.16 -16.04 11.16
C PRO A 101 9.25 -16.54 12.27
N PRO A 102 9.69 -17.61 12.97
CA PRO A 102 8.89 -18.23 14.00
C PRO A 102 8.51 -17.21 15.06
N ARG A 103 7.25 -17.28 15.48
CA ARG A 103 6.75 -16.50 16.60
C ARG A 103 6.49 -17.41 17.77
N GLU A 104 6.72 -16.87 18.95
CA GLU A 104 6.33 -17.49 20.19
C GLU A 104 4.80 -17.58 20.24
N GLN A 105 4.28 -18.80 20.33
CA GLN A 105 2.85 -19.07 20.46
C GLN A 105 2.59 -19.85 21.75
N SER A 106 1.50 -19.50 22.45
CA SER A 106 1.04 -20.21 23.64
C SER A 106 0.20 -21.41 23.23
N ARG A 107 0.44 -22.59 23.82
CA ARG A 107 -0.42 -23.77 23.64
C ARG A 107 -1.68 -23.76 24.50
N SER A 108 -1.66 -22.99 25.59
CA SER A 108 -2.71 -22.95 26.60
C SER A 108 -3.09 -21.51 26.92
N GLU A 109 -4.37 -21.29 27.20
CA GLU A 109 -4.83 -20.08 27.88
C GLU A 109 -4.86 -20.38 29.38
N GLY A 110 -3.99 -19.72 30.15
CA GLY A 110 -3.85 -19.96 31.59
C GLY A 110 -2.55 -19.41 32.19
N PRO A 111 -2.34 -19.53 33.50
CA PRO A 111 -1.15 -19.02 34.20
C PRO A 111 0.13 -19.79 33.89
N LEU A 112 0.02 -21.04 33.42
CA LEU A 112 1.13 -21.84 32.90
C LEU A 112 1.01 -21.87 31.37
N LYS A 113 1.69 -20.92 30.72
CA LYS A 113 1.79 -20.89 29.26
C LYS A 113 2.99 -21.72 28.82
N GLU A 114 2.71 -22.80 28.12
CA GLU A 114 3.75 -23.49 27.34
C GLU A 114 3.91 -22.78 26.01
N PHE A 115 5.13 -22.31 25.76
CA PHE A 115 5.47 -21.63 24.53
C PHE A 115 6.16 -22.56 23.55
N TYR A 116 5.85 -22.39 22.27
CA TYR A 116 6.56 -23.04 21.17
C TYR A 116 6.78 -22.06 20.04
N LEU A 117 7.82 -22.34 19.26
CA LEU A 117 8.12 -21.60 18.05
C LEU A 117 7.38 -22.25 16.90
N LYS A 118 6.57 -21.47 16.19
CA LYS A 118 5.94 -21.90 14.94
C LYS A 118 6.13 -20.82 13.89
N ASN A 119 6.57 -21.23 12.72
CA ASN A 119 6.64 -20.35 11.56
C ASN A 119 5.25 -19.85 11.19
N TYR A 120 5.19 -18.62 10.74
CA TYR A 120 3.93 -17.97 10.40
C TYR A 120 3.79 -17.95 8.88
N HIS A 121 2.85 -18.72 8.36
CA HIS A 121 2.48 -18.64 6.94
C HIS A 121 1.48 -17.50 6.77
N CYS A 122 1.74 -16.63 5.79
CA CYS A 122 0.93 -15.47 5.46
C CYS A 122 0.55 -15.57 3.98
N PHE A 123 -0.73 -15.72 3.69
CA PHE A 123 -1.19 -15.75 2.29
C PHE A 123 -0.93 -14.41 1.61
N PHE A 124 -0.73 -14.41 0.29
CA PHE A 124 -0.45 -13.18 -0.46
C PHE A 124 -1.57 -12.14 -0.30
N GLU A 125 -2.82 -12.59 -0.30
CA GLU A 125 -4.00 -11.75 -0.03
C GLU A 125 -3.88 -11.06 1.33
N GLU A 126 -3.57 -11.82 2.39
CA GLU A 126 -3.45 -11.28 3.74
C GLU A 126 -2.26 -10.34 3.86
N ALA A 127 -1.14 -10.66 3.21
CA ALA A 127 0.07 -9.84 3.23
C ALA A 127 -0.23 -8.43 2.69
N LEU A 128 -0.91 -8.33 1.55
CA LEU A 128 -1.26 -7.04 0.94
C LEU A 128 -2.45 -6.37 1.62
N GLU A 129 -3.53 -7.11 1.87
CA GLU A 129 -4.81 -6.50 2.25
C GLU A 129 -5.02 -6.36 3.75
N LEU A 130 -4.63 -7.36 4.54
CA LEU A 130 -4.85 -7.34 5.99
C LEU A 130 -3.67 -6.72 6.73
N PHE A 131 -2.46 -7.19 6.41
CA PHE A 131 -1.23 -6.78 7.09
C PHE A 131 -0.56 -5.56 6.45
N LYS A 132 -1.00 -5.18 5.24
CA LYS A 132 -0.48 -4.02 4.49
C LYS A 132 1.06 -4.03 4.45
N LEU A 133 1.62 -5.21 4.21
CA LEU A 133 3.07 -5.42 4.12
C LEU A 133 3.62 -4.67 2.92
N THR A 134 4.82 -4.15 3.07
CA THR A 134 5.57 -3.52 1.99
C THR A 134 6.90 -4.25 1.83
N PHE A 135 7.51 -4.17 0.65
CA PHE A 135 8.94 -4.37 0.52
C PHE A 135 9.70 -3.34 1.38
N ALA A 136 10.99 -3.59 1.60
CA ALA A 136 11.81 -2.72 2.42
C ALA A 136 11.99 -1.29 1.84
N ASP A 137 11.77 -1.11 0.53
CA ASP A 137 11.76 0.20 -0.13
C ASP A 137 10.41 0.95 0.00
N GLY A 138 9.42 0.34 0.65
CA GLY A 138 8.10 0.92 0.89
C GLY A 138 7.05 0.60 -0.17
N THR A 139 7.41 -0.07 -1.27
CA THR A 139 6.45 -0.57 -2.27
C THR A 139 5.52 -1.61 -1.63
N PRO A 140 4.18 -1.55 -1.81
CA PRO A 140 3.28 -2.59 -1.33
C PRO A 140 3.68 -3.99 -1.80
N PHE A 141 3.54 -4.99 -0.93
CA PHE A 141 3.91 -6.37 -1.22
C PHE A 141 2.87 -7.03 -2.13
N GLY A 142 2.93 -6.71 -3.43
CA GLY A 142 2.01 -7.17 -4.46
C GLY A 142 2.44 -6.69 -5.85
N ILE A 143 1.58 -6.91 -6.85
CA ILE A 143 1.81 -6.43 -8.21
C ILE A 143 1.04 -5.14 -8.41
N LYS A 144 1.73 -4.09 -8.87
CA LYS A 144 1.10 -2.85 -9.32
C LYS A 144 0.19 -3.13 -10.51
N GLU A 145 -1.08 -2.74 -10.40
CA GLU A 145 -2.01 -2.79 -11.53
C GLU A 145 -1.74 -1.61 -12.48
N GLU A 146 -1.84 -1.87 -13.79
CA GLU A 146 -1.74 -0.85 -14.85
C GLU A 146 -3.03 -0.04 -14.99
#